data_AF-A0A5C6X1G2-F1
#
_entry.id   AF-A0A5C6X1G2-F1
#
_cell.length_a   1.000
_cell.length_b   1.000
_cell.length_c   1.000
_cell.angle_alpha   90.00
_cell.angle_beta   90.00
_cell.angle_gamma   90.00
#
_symmetry.space_group_name_H-M   'P 1'
#
loop_
_entity.id
_entity.type
_entity.pdbx_description
1 polymer ?
#
loop_
_entity_poly.entity_id
_entity_poly.type
_entity_poly.pdbx_seq_one_letter_code
_entity_poly.pdbx_strand_id
1 'polypeptide(L)'
;MSHDPRQTPHLHIPTTYAYAYRRGYSYFTLAPDTHTHMRCKVCDAECFAERNLRAPRGMAESMAYHHGQLSEADLRPFDRFTCPNAEHPWHKEAQALAIERDTLQSPGLRAVVQSDLDTLLREHTKTM
;
A
#
# COMPACT_ATOMS: atom_id res chain seq x y z
N MET A 1 9.90 46.13 23.11
CA MET A 1 9.48 45.69 21.76
C MET A 1 9.82 44.20 21.69
N SER A 2 8.84 43.36 22.02
CA SER A 2 9.05 41.93 22.25
C SER A 2 9.01 41.18 20.92
N HIS A 3 10.10 40.49 20.59
CA HIS A 3 10.15 39.56 19.46
C HIS A 3 9.39 38.28 19.83
N ASP A 4 8.31 38.00 19.10
CA ASP A 4 7.54 36.75 19.20
C ASP A 4 8.26 35.64 18.40
N PRO A 5 8.68 34.52 19.04
CA PRO A 5 9.43 33.46 18.38
C PRO A 5 8.55 32.45 17.60
N ARG A 6 7.27 32.73 17.34
CA ARG A 6 6.34 31.75 16.73
C ARG A 6 6.28 31.69 15.21
N GLN A 7 7.20 32.32 14.48
CA GLN A 7 7.25 32.17 13.01
C GLN A 7 8.24 31.10 12.58
N THR A 8 7.89 29.84 12.82
CA THR A 8 8.47 28.73 12.05
C THR A 8 7.78 28.71 10.69
N PRO A 9 8.49 28.76 9.56
CA PRO A 9 7.85 28.61 8.26
C PRO A 9 7.26 27.21 8.21
N HIS A 10 5.93 27.12 8.08
CA HIS A 10 5.27 25.89 7.70
C HIS A 10 5.82 25.49 6.34
N LEU A 11 6.78 24.57 6.32
CA LEU A 11 7.10 23.79 5.13
C LEU A 11 5.80 23.10 4.73
N HIS A 12 5.08 23.70 3.78
CA HIS A 12 4.07 23.01 2.99
C HIS A 12 4.79 21.90 2.24
N ILE A 13 4.85 20.72 2.87
CA ILE A 13 5.10 19.48 2.15
C ILE A 13 3.82 19.26 1.33
N PRO A 14 3.88 19.31 -0.02
CA PRO A 14 2.69 19.10 -0.82
C PRO A 14 2.20 17.67 -0.56
N THR A 15 1.03 17.54 0.07
CA THR A 15 0.23 16.30 0.15
C THR A 15 -0.36 15.97 -1.23
N THR A 16 0.48 15.94 -2.26
CA THR A 16 0.11 15.43 -3.57
C THR A 16 0.33 13.93 -3.54
N TYR A 17 -0.76 13.23 -3.22
CA TYR A 17 -0.98 11.80 -3.40
C TYR A 17 -0.40 10.84 -2.36
N ALA A 18 -1.01 10.82 -1.17
CA ALA A 18 -1.05 9.58 -0.39
C ALA A 18 -2.00 8.58 -1.09
N TYR A 19 -1.54 7.94 -2.16
CA TYR A 19 -2.26 6.83 -2.78
C TYR A 19 -2.23 5.66 -1.80
N ALA A 20 -3.31 5.49 -1.03
CA ALA A 20 -3.41 4.42 -0.06
C ALA A 20 -3.42 3.07 -0.79
N TYR A 21 -2.30 2.35 -0.77
CA TYR A 21 -2.30 0.96 -1.17
C TYR A 21 -3.34 0.22 -0.34
N ARG A 22 -4.33 -0.39 -1.00
CA ARG A 22 -5.28 -1.23 -0.26
C ARG A 22 -4.58 -2.50 0.20
N ARG A 23 -4.46 -2.62 1.52
CA ARG A 23 -3.96 -3.81 2.20
C ARG A 23 -4.68 -5.05 1.66
N GLY A 24 -3.92 -6.06 1.28
CA GLY A 24 -4.42 -7.35 0.82
C GLY A 24 -4.47 -7.56 -0.69
N TYR A 25 -4.20 -6.54 -1.51
CA TYR A 25 -4.12 -6.66 -2.98
C TYR A 25 -2.70 -6.42 -3.51
N SER A 26 -2.15 -5.23 -3.25
CA SER A 26 -0.83 -4.79 -3.72
C SER A 26 0.16 -4.51 -2.58
N TYR A 27 -0.31 -4.60 -1.33
CA TYR A 27 0.43 -4.30 -0.12
C TYR A 27 0.05 -5.28 0.99
N PHE A 28 1.05 -5.88 1.65
CA PHE A 28 0.85 -6.86 2.70
C PHE A 28 1.77 -6.58 3.88
N THR A 29 1.26 -6.79 5.09
CA THR A 29 2.04 -6.73 6.32
C THR A 29 1.75 -7.97 7.15
N LEU A 30 2.76 -8.78 7.35
CA LEU A 30 2.67 -10.12 7.92
C LEU A 30 3.63 -10.25 9.11
N ALA A 31 3.42 -11.24 9.96
CA ALA A 31 4.41 -11.53 11.00
C ALA A 31 5.75 -11.91 10.36
N PRO A 32 6.89 -11.59 11.01
CA PRO A 32 8.21 -11.88 10.48
C PRO A 32 8.38 -13.35 10.12
N ASP A 33 9.10 -13.62 9.06
CA ASP A 33 9.52 -14.95 8.62
C ASP A 33 8.39 -15.93 8.30
N THR A 34 7.13 -15.46 8.23
CA THR A 34 5.99 -16.31 7.88
C THR A 34 5.92 -16.65 6.39
N HIS A 35 6.49 -15.80 5.53
CA HIS A 35 6.45 -15.97 4.07
C HIS A 35 7.80 -15.57 3.47
N THR A 36 8.38 -16.40 2.63
CA THR A 36 9.65 -16.08 1.92
C THR A 36 9.41 -15.19 0.70
N HIS A 37 8.29 -15.35 0.01
CA HIS A 37 7.91 -14.57 -1.17
C HIS A 37 6.41 -14.27 -1.15
N MET A 38 6.01 -13.18 -1.80
CA MET A 38 4.62 -12.80 -2.02
C MET A 38 4.45 -12.32 -3.46
N ARG A 39 3.32 -12.67 -4.08
CA ARG A 39 2.93 -12.15 -5.39
C ARG A 39 1.76 -11.18 -5.24
N CYS A 40 1.73 -10.17 -6.09
CA CYS A 40 0.63 -9.20 -6.13
C CYS A 40 -0.66 -9.90 -6.57
N LYS A 41 -1.77 -9.71 -5.85
CA LYS A 41 -3.06 -10.32 -6.23
C LYS A 41 -3.74 -9.64 -7.42
N VAL A 42 -3.12 -8.61 -7.98
CA VAL A 42 -3.63 -7.84 -9.13
C VAL A 42 -2.87 -8.22 -10.40
N CYS A 43 -1.57 -7.97 -10.44
CA CYS A 43 -0.74 -8.19 -11.64
C CYS A 43 0.17 -9.42 -11.56
N ASP A 44 0.12 -10.18 -10.48
CA ASP A 44 0.94 -11.37 -10.23
C ASP A 44 2.46 -11.15 -10.18
N ALA A 45 2.93 -9.90 -10.23
CA ALA A 45 4.34 -9.56 -10.06
C ALA A 45 4.86 -9.97 -8.66
N GLU A 46 6.12 -10.37 -8.58
CA GLU A 46 6.80 -10.64 -7.31
C GLU A 46 6.97 -9.33 -6.52
N CYS A 47 6.51 -9.32 -5.27
CA CYS A 47 6.56 -8.15 -4.42
C CYS A 47 7.95 -7.94 -3.82
N PHE A 48 8.35 -6.68 -3.66
CA PHE A 48 9.52 -6.33 -2.85
C PHE A 48 9.25 -6.63 -1.39
N ALA A 49 10.16 -7.38 -0.76
CA ALA A 49 10.07 -7.76 0.64
C ALA A 49 11.00 -6.89 1.50
N GLU A 50 10.42 -6.19 2.47
CA GLU A 50 11.15 -5.52 3.54
C GLU A 50 10.95 -6.31 4.83
N ARG A 51 12.06 -6.74 5.46
CA ARG A 51 12.05 -7.70 6.57
C ARG A 51 12.23 -7.04 7.92
N ASN A 52 11.62 -7.62 8.95
CA ASN A 52 11.82 -7.25 10.35
C ASN A 52 11.63 -5.76 10.64
N LEU A 53 10.69 -5.12 9.94
CA LEU A 53 10.42 -3.70 10.09
C LEU A 53 9.77 -3.40 11.43
N ARG A 54 10.25 -2.35 12.10
CA ARG A 54 9.69 -1.79 13.32
C ARG A 54 9.14 -0.40 13.02
N ALA A 55 7.91 -0.37 12.54
CA ALA A 55 7.21 0.87 12.22
C ALA A 55 5.77 0.85 12.80
N PRO A 56 5.20 2.02 13.10
CA PRO A 56 3.81 2.10 13.51
C PRO A 56 2.84 1.52 12.47
N ARG A 57 1.87 0.70 12.89
CA ARG A 57 0.91 -0.02 12.02
C ARG A 57 -0.53 0.54 12.09
N GLY A 58 -0.68 1.81 12.42
CA GLY A 58 -1.99 2.45 12.46
C GLY A 58 -1.92 3.78 13.21
N MET A 59 -3.02 4.52 13.15
CA MET A 59 -3.07 5.90 13.67
C MET A 59 -2.66 6.00 15.15
N ALA A 60 -3.10 5.07 16.00
CA ALA A 60 -2.76 5.08 17.43
C ALA A 60 -1.25 4.87 17.68
N GLU A 61 -0.64 3.86 17.07
CA GLU A 61 0.81 3.62 17.19
C GLU A 61 1.59 4.80 16.58
N SER A 62 1.14 5.36 15.45
CA SER A 62 1.79 6.51 14.81
C SER A 62 1.78 7.74 15.70
N MET A 63 0.64 8.05 16.32
CA MET A 63 0.52 9.16 17.26
C MET A 63 1.42 8.95 18.48
N ALA A 64 1.38 7.76 19.10
CA ALA A 64 2.22 7.46 20.26
C ALA A 64 3.72 7.57 19.93
N TYR A 65 4.14 7.10 18.75
CA TYR A 65 5.50 7.23 18.26
C TYR A 65 5.91 8.69 18.03
N HIS A 66 5.06 9.48 17.37
CA HIS A 66 5.31 10.91 17.14
C HIS A 66 5.35 11.74 18.43
N HIS A 67 4.57 11.36 19.44
CA HIS A 67 4.57 12.00 20.76
C HIS A 67 5.67 11.49 21.71
N GLY A 68 6.55 10.59 21.24
CA GLY A 68 7.65 10.04 22.04
C GLY A 68 7.19 9.08 23.16
N GLN A 69 5.94 8.63 23.12
CA GLN A 69 5.37 7.66 24.06
C GLN A 69 5.66 6.20 23.65
N LEU A 70 6.13 6.01 22.42
CA LEU A 70 6.49 4.73 21.84
C LEU A 70 7.82 4.87 21.12
N SER A 71 8.73 3.95 21.33
CA SER A 71 10.01 3.86 20.61
C SER A 71 9.99 2.72 19.59
N GLU A 72 11.02 2.65 18.75
CA GLU A 72 11.20 1.54 17.81
C GLU A 72 11.32 0.17 18.52
N ALA A 73 11.87 0.16 19.74
CA ALA A 73 12.00 -1.05 20.55
C ALA A 73 10.64 -1.63 20.98
N ASP A 74 9.64 -0.77 21.17
CA ASP A 74 8.29 -1.15 21.60
C ASP A 74 7.41 -1.65 20.44
N LEU A 75 7.78 -1.31 19.20
CA LEU A 75 7.06 -1.74 18.00
C LEU A 75 7.30 -3.21 17.70
N ARG A 76 6.22 -4.01 17.64
CA ARG A 76 6.32 -5.41 17.21
C ARG A 76 6.87 -5.45 15.76
N PRO A 77 7.89 -6.27 15.46
CA PRO A 77 8.42 -6.39 14.11
C PRO A 77 7.39 -7.01 13.15
N PHE A 78 7.51 -6.71 11.86
CA PHE A 78 6.70 -7.30 10.79
C PHE A 78 7.45 -7.27 9.46
N ASP A 79 7.03 -8.13 8.54
CA ASP A 79 7.48 -8.10 7.16
C ASP A 79 6.46 -7.36 6.30
N ARG A 80 6.96 -6.59 5.34
CA ARG A 80 6.15 -5.82 4.41
C ARG A 80 6.45 -6.27 2.99
N PHE A 81 5.39 -6.48 2.22
CA PHE A 81 5.48 -6.83 0.81
C PHE A 81 4.72 -5.83 -0.02
N THR A 82 5.40 -5.20 -0.98
CA THR A 82 4.83 -4.17 -1.84
C THR A 82 5.01 -4.56 -3.30
N CYS A 83 3.92 -4.53 -4.07
CA CYS A 83 3.98 -4.76 -5.50
C CYS A 83 4.87 -3.70 -6.19
N PRO A 84 5.81 -4.09 -7.07
CA PRO A 84 6.68 -3.13 -7.77
C PRO A 84 5.89 -2.14 -8.63
N ASN A 85 4.72 -2.57 -9.11
CA ASN A 85 3.88 -1.78 -10.00
C ASN A 85 2.87 -0.91 -9.25
N ALA A 86 2.84 -0.94 -7.91
CA ALA A 86 1.73 -0.38 -7.13
C ALA A 86 1.49 1.13 -7.35
N GLU A 87 2.52 1.88 -7.71
CA GLU A 87 2.42 3.31 -8.01
C GLU A 87 1.97 3.64 -9.43
N HIS A 88 2.03 2.68 -10.35
CA HIS A 88 1.67 2.93 -11.74
C HIS A 88 0.16 3.18 -11.87
N PRO A 89 -0.26 4.18 -12.67
CA PRO A 89 -1.68 4.47 -12.88
C PRO A 89 -2.48 3.27 -13.37
N TRP A 90 -1.95 2.50 -14.32
CA TRP A 90 -2.59 1.28 -14.82
C TRP A 90 -2.80 0.23 -13.72
N HIS A 91 -1.87 0.14 -12.76
CA HIS A 91 -1.98 -0.82 -11.67
C HIS A 91 -3.04 -0.38 -10.66
N LYS A 92 -3.19 0.93 -10.44
CA LYS A 92 -4.25 1.49 -9.58
C LYS A 92 -5.63 1.21 -10.18
N GLU A 93 -5.76 1.34 -11.49
CA GLU A 93 -6.97 0.96 -12.22
C GLU A 93 -7.23 -0.54 -12.16
N ALA A 94 -6.22 -1.37 -12.44
CA ALA A 94 -6.32 -2.82 -12.31
C ALA A 94 -6.70 -3.25 -10.89
N GLN A 95 -6.18 -2.57 -9.87
CA GLN A 95 -6.56 -2.81 -8.48
C GLN A 95 -8.02 -2.46 -8.21
N ALA A 96 -8.52 -1.35 -8.76
CA ALA A 96 -9.93 -0.98 -8.64
C ALA A 96 -10.84 -2.03 -9.30
N LEU A 97 -10.50 -2.50 -10.51
CA LEU A 97 -11.23 -3.57 -11.20
C LEU A 97 -11.21 -4.89 -10.42
N ALA A 98 -10.06 -5.27 -9.84
CA ALA A 98 -9.95 -6.47 -9.01
C ALA A 98 -10.84 -6.39 -7.76
N ILE A 99 -10.90 -5.22 -7.11
CA ILE A 99 -11.77 -4.98 -5.96
C ILE A 99 -13.24 -5.04 -6.39
N GLU A 100 -13.61 -4.35 -7.47
CA GLU A 100 -14.98 -4.33 -7.98
C GLU A 100 -15.47 -5.77 -8.27
N ARG A 101 -14.66 -6.54 -9.01
CA ARG A 101 -14.90 -7.97 -9.28
C ARG A 101 -15.15 -8.77 -8.00
N ASP A 102 -14.34 -8.57 -6.97
CA ASP A 102 -14.44 -9.33 -5.72
C ASP A 102 -15.65 -8.91 -4.86
N THR A 103 -16.17 -7.70 -5.06
CA THR A 103 -17.37 -7.21 -4.35
C THR A 103 -18.70 -7.54 -5.06
N LEU A 104 -18.67 -7.69 -6.39
CA LEU A 104 -19.86 -7.96 -7.18
C LEU A 104 -20.46 -9.34 -6.89
N GLN A 105 -21.77 -9.38 -6.61
CA GLN A 105 -22.49 -10.63 -6.38
C GLN A 105 -22.96 -11.29 -7.69
N SER A 106 -23.19 -10.49 -8.74
CA SER A 106 -23.64 -10.98 -10.04
C SER A 106 -22.51 -11.71 -10.79
N PRO A 107 -22.65 -13.00 -11.14
CA PRO A 107 -21.66 -13.71 -11.93
C PRO A 107 -21.40 -13.08 -13.31
N GLY A 108 -22.45 -12.55 -13.96
CA GLY A 108 -22.33 -11.92 -15.27
C GLY A 108 -21.50 -10.63 -15.22
N LEU A 109 -21.75 -9.77 -14.25
CA LEU A 109 -20.98 -8.53 -14.09
C LEU A 109 -19.53 -8.83 -13.68
N ARG A 110 -19.30 -9.84 -12.83
CA ARG A 110 -17.92 -10.27 -12.50
C ARG A 110 -17.14 -10.71 -13.73
N ALA A 111 -17.76 -11.43 -14.65
CA ALA A 111 -17.09 -11.88 -15.87
C ALA A 111 -16.70 -10.70 -16.79
N VAL A 112 -17.56 -9.67 -16.89
CA VAL A 112 -17.26 -8.44 -17.64
C VAL A 112 -16.07 -7.72 -17.00
N VAL A 113 -16.10 -7.45 -15.70
CA VAL A 113 -15.00 -6.78 -14.99
C VAL A 113 -13.70 -7.58 -15.07
N GLN A 114 -13.76 -8.93 -14.99
CA GLN A 114 -12.59 -9.78 -15.17
C GLN A 114 -12.00 -9.65 -16.58
N SER A 115 -12.83 -9.57 -17.62
CA SER A 115 -12.37 -9.39 -19.01
C SER A 115 -11.65 -8.06 -19.20
N ASP A 116 -12.16 -6.98 -18.58
CA ASP A 116 -11.54 -5.66 -18.63
C ASP A 116 -10.20 -5.67 -17.87
N LEU A 117 -10.18 -6.26 -16.68
CA LEU A 117 -8.95 -6.46 -15.91
C LEU A 117 -7.89 -7.24 -16.69
N ASP A 118 -8.28 -8.36 -17.31
CA ASP A 118 -7.36 -9.18 -18.10
C ASP A 118 -6.81 -8.42 -19.31
N THR A 119 -7.62 -7.56 -19.93
CA THR A 119 -7.20 -6.73 -21.06
C THR A 119 -6.14 -5.73 -20.61
N LEU A 120 -6.44 -4.98 -19.54
CA LEU A 120 -5.50 -4.02 -18.96
C LEU A 120 -4.19 -4.67 -18.52
N LEU A 121 -4.26 -5.84 -17.86
CA LEU A 121 -3.06 -6.56 -17.46
C LEU A 121 -2.25 -7.02 -18.67
N ARG A 122 -2.89 -7.59 -19.70
CA ARG A 122 -2.17 -8.02 -20.92
C ARG A 122 -1.43 -6.88 -21.61
N GLU A 123 -1.95 -5.66 -21.59
CA GLU A 123 -1.31 -4.49 -22.20
C GLU A 123 -0.05 -4.05 -21.44
N HIS A 124 0.00 -4.29 -20.13
CA HIS A 124 1.05 -3.75 -19.26
C HIS A 124 2.02 -4.79 -18.70
N THR A 125 1.67 -6.07 -18.69
CA THR A 125 2.52 -7.15 -18.13
C THR A 125 3.15 -8.04 -19.20
N LYS A 126 2.76 -7.94 -20.48
CA LYS A 126 3.30 -8.76 -21.58
C LYS A 126 4.69 -8.36 -22.08
N THR A 127 5.46 -7.60 -21.31
CA THR A 127 6.86 -7.30 -21.64
C THR A 127 7.77 -7.79 -20.51
N MET A 128 7.95 -9.10 -20.43
CA MET A 128 9.11 -9.75 -19.82
C MET A 128 9.50 -10.97 -20.65
#